data_AF-A0A1E3I7A9-F1
#
_entry.id   AF-A0A1E3I7A9-F1
#
_cell.length_a   1.000
_cell.length_b   1.000
_cell.length_c   1.000
_cell.angle_alpha   90.00
_cell.angle_beta   90.00
_cell.angle_gamma   90.00
#
_symmetry.space_group_name_H-M   'P 1'
#
loop_
_entity.id
_entity.type
_entity.pdbx_description
1 polymer ?
#
loop_
_entity_poly.entity_id
_entity_poly.type
_entity_poly.pdbx_seq_one_letter_code
_entity_poly.pdbx_strand_id
1 'polypeptide(L)'
;MSFLISSLLASFLPSQITTILLPHLSSNLPTIFPPAPKGSPTYARNYRVAFTGVICVWQAYTLAKGGLGGEGWYGLLGVTKSADEDDLKKAFRLIARQHHPDRAGPGSDDFFIAARKAYETLSDPVKRYAYDRFGPQIVDWKAASVREYIYTGLQGSLGFYIVSVIIMFALAIVGKARAGSYWVHTLFASLLAIELSLILSPALYAPSALVTFFIPRQLLAMPQYLQIALLHRLFTALSITITQLAGIWGGDSSLSKAREKQEWQLLNDMLVRMNEQAQEEFHADIIPLISTGNPDQMSELIQDSMENVLYDRILQSHPQIRDTYREARIRAYQSLPGPARTRQPASRPSPAPAKVPPPQPVRISLEDQLKVAVDVPLPPSPPPTPKMRPRRKLKE
;
A
#
# COMPACT_ATOMS: atom_id res chain seq x y z
N MET A 1 -28.89 17.69 3.39
CA MET A 1 -29.01 16.53 4.31
C MET A 1 -29.01 15.16 3.62
N SER A 2 -29.55 15.02 2.41
CA SER A 2 -29.58 13.73 1.67
C SER A 2 -28.20 13.11 1.39
N PHE A 3 -27.18 13.92 1.11
CA PHE A 3 -25.81 13.45 0.82
C PHE A 3 -25.08 12.82 2.01
N LEU A 4 -25.27 13.33 3.23
CA LEU A 4 -24.65 12.77 4.43
C LEU A 4 -25.30 11.44 4.82
N ILE A 5 -26.64 11.37 4.72
CA ILE A 5 -27.40 10.14 4.93
C ILE A 5 -26.99 9.09 3.88
N SER A 6 -26.91 9.48 2.60
CA SER A 6 -26.42 8.61 1.52
C SER A 6 -24.98 8.11 1.76
N SER A 7 -24.08 8.97 2.24
CA SER A 7 -22.68 8.57 2.52
C SER A 7 -22.57 7.65 3.74
N LEU A 8 -23.41 7.86 4.75
CA LEU A 8 -23.46 7.02 5.95
C LEU A 8 -24.10 5.65 5.68
N LEU A 9 -25.18 5.61 4.89
CA LEU A 9 -25.76 4.37 4.38
C LEU A 9 -24.75 3.62 3.50
N ALA A 10 -23.98 4.33 2.66
CA ALA A 10 -22.97 3.73 1.81
C ALA A 10 -21.81 3.06 2.59
N SER A 11 -21.58 3.37 3.87
CA SER A 11 -20.56 2.67 4.67
C SER A 11 -21.04 1.36 5.31
N PHE A 12 -22.34 1.18 5.51
CA PHE A 12 -22.91 0.01 6.20
C PHE A 12 -23.71 -0.92 5.28
N LEU A 13 -24.35 -0.40 4.23
CA LEU A 13 -25.12 -1.22 3.29
C LEU A 13 -24.27 -2.30 2.59
N PRO A 14 -23.07 -2.00 2.07
CA PRO A 14 -22.32 -2.99 1.30
C PRO A 14 -22.01 -4.25 2.12
N SER A 15 -21.71 -4.12 3.42
CA SER A 15 -21.40 -5.28 4.27
C SER A 15 -22.64 -6.14 4.53
N GLN A 16 -23.77 -5.51 4.81
CA GLN A 16 -25.05 -6.20 5.07
C GLN A 16 -25.57 -6.89 3.81
N ILE A 17 -25.57 -6.18 2.68
CA ILE A 17 -25.97 -6.73 1.38
C ILE A 17 -25.08 -7.92 1.03
N THR A 18 -23.77 -7.81 1.21
CA THR A 18 -22.84 -8.93 0.92
C THR A 18 -23.15 -10.15 1.78
N THR A 19 -23.44 -9.98 3.08
CA THR A 19 -23.78 -11.12 3.95
C THR A 19 -25.06 -11.84 3.55
N ILE A 20 -26.06 -11.10 3.05
CA ILE A 20 -27.33 -11.67 2.57
C ILE A 20 -27.17 -12.29 1.18
N LEU A 21 -26.36 -11.67 0.33
CA LEU A 21 -26.19 -12.07 -1.06
C LEU A 21 -25.25 -13.27 -1.21
N LEU A 22 -24.25 -13.42 -0.34
CA LEU A 22 -23.23 -14.46 -0.47
C LEU A 22 -23.78 -15.89 -0.46
N PRO A 23 -24.75 -16.27 0.40
CA PRO A 23 -25.42 -17.58 0.31
C PRO A 23 -26.09 -17.82 -1.05
N HIS A 24 -26.81 -16.82 -1.58
CA HIS A 24 -27.47 -16.91 -2.88
C HIS A 24 -26.46 -16.98 -4.05
N LEU A 25 -25.35 -16.27 -3.97
CA LEU A 25 -24.27 -16.38 -4.96
C LEU A 25 -23.61 -17.75 -4.91
N SER A 26 -23.42 -18.32 -3.72
CA SER A 26 -22.84 -19.67 -3.59
C SER A 26 -23.76 -20.77 -4.09
N SER A 27 -25.07 -20.61 -3.99
CA SER A 27 -26.04 -21.58 -4.50
C SER A 27 -26.22 -21.50 -6.02
N ASN A 28 -26.20 -20.30 -6.60
CA ASN A 28 -26.45 -20.10 -8.03
C ASN A 28 -25.17 -20.11 -8.88
N LEU A 29 -24.00 -19.81 -8.31
CA LEU A 29 -22.71 -19.72 -9.02
C LEU A 29 -21.60 -20.47 -8.24
N PRO A 30 -21.73 -21.79 -8.06
CA PRO A 30 -20.78 -22.58 -7.26
C PRO A 30 -19.35 -22.59 -7.84
N THR A 31 -19.20 -22.41 -9.15
CA THR A 31 -17.91 -22.34 -9.85
C THR A 31 -17.09 -21.12 -9.44
N ILE A 32 -17.75 -20.00 -9.14
CA ILE A 32 -17.12 -18.73 -8.77
C ILE A 32 -17.07 -18.59 -7.25
N PHE A 33 -18.14 -19.02 -6.57
CA PHE A 33 -18.30 -18.94 -5.11
C PHE A 33 -18.53 -20.33 -4.51
N PRO A 34 -17.46 -21.13 -4.31
CA PRO A 34 -17.60 -22.44 -3.69
C PRO A 34 -18.16 -22.32 -2.26
N PRO A 35 -19.11 -23.18 -1.85
CA PRO A 35 -19.69 -23.14 -0.51
C PRO A 35 -18.59 -23.38 0.53
N ALA A 36 -18.46 -22.46 1.48
CA ALA A 36 -17.41 -22.51 2.48
C ALA A 36 -17.96 -22.08 3.85
N PRO A 37 -17.58 -22.76 4.95
CA PRO A 37 -18.04 -22.39 6.29
C PRO A 37 -17.45 -21.04 6.71
N LYS A 38 -18.20 -20.30 7.54
CA LYS A 38 -17.77 -19.02 8.10
C LYS A 38 -16.46 -19.20 8.86
N GLY A 39 -15.46 -18.36 8.56
CA GLY A 39 -14.12 -18.41 9.16
C GLY A 39 -13.07 -19.17 8.34
N SER A 40 -13.46 -19.88 7.28
CA SER A 40 -12.49 -20.48 6.35
C SER A 40 -11.82 -19.41 5.46
N PRO A 41 -10.57 -19.65 4.98
CA PRO A 41 -9.90 -18.73 4.05
C PRO A 41 -10.67 -18.58 2.73
N THR A 42 -11.34 -19.65 2.30
CA THR A 42 -12.21 -19.64 1.11
C THR A 42 -13.44 -18.75 1.29
N TYR A 43 -14.07 -18.75 2.48
CA TYR A 43 -15.17 -17.84 2.79
C TYR A 43 -14.71 -16.38 2.78
N ALA A 44 -13.53 -16.08 3.34
CA ALA A 44 -12.97 -14.73 3.33
C ALA A 44 -12.71 -14.23 1.89
N ARG A 45 -12.15 -15.07 1.03
CA ARG A 45 -11.95 -14.76 -0.40
C ARG A 45 -13.29 -14.47 -1.09
N ASN A 46 -14.27 -15.36 -0.92
CA ASN A 46 -15.58 -15.23 -1.54
C ASN A 46 -16.31 -13.97 -1.06
N TYR A 47 -16.21 -13.64 0.23
CA TYR A 47 -16.73 -12.40 0.79
C TYR A 47 -16.07 -11.16 0.17
N ARG A 48 -14.74 -11.13 0.05
CA ARG A 48 -13.99 -10.02 -0.56
C ARG A 48 -14.44 -9.74 -2.00
N VAL A 49 -14.57 -10.80 -2.81
CA VAL A 49 -14.99 -10.68 -4.22
C VAL A 49 -16.45 -10.22 -4.33
N ALA A 50 -17.36 -10.82 -3.55
CA ALA A 50 -18.76 -10.43 -3.54
C ALA A 50 -18.94 -8.98 -3.09
N PHE A 51 -18.22 -8.56 -2.04
CA PHE A 51 -18.24 -7.20 -1.54
C PHE A 51 -17.77 -6.18 -2.58
N THR A 52 -16.67 -6.46 -3.28
CA THR A 52 -16.20 -5.61 -4.39
C THR A 52 -17.28 -5.50 -5.48
N GLY A 53 -17.93 -6.60 -5.84
CA GLY A 53 -19.02 -6.62 -6.82
C GLY A 53 -20.20 -5.71 -6.40
N VAL A 54 -20.65 -5.83 -5.16
CA VAL A 54 -21.74 -4.99 -4.61
C VAL A 54 -21.40 -3.52 -4.69
N ILE A 55 -20.17 -3.13 -4.30
CA ILE A 55 -19.72 -1.74 -4.39
C ILE A 55 -19.67 -1.27 -5.84
N CYS A 56 -19.10 -2.05 -6.76
CA CYS A 56 -19.01 -1.65 -8.16
C CYS A 56 -20.38 -1.43 -8.78
N VAL A 57 -21.34 -2.32 -8.50
CA VAL A 57 -22.73 -2.18 -8.97
C VAL A 57 -23.39 -0.94 -8.36
N TRP A 58 -23.20 -0.72 -7.05
CA TRP A 58 -23.73 0.46 -6.37
C TRP A 58 -23.17 1.77 -6.95
N GLN A 59 -21.86 1.82 -7.22
CA GLN A 59 -21.23 2.99 -7.81
C GLN A 59 -21.69 3.22 -9.25
N ALA A 60 -21.83 2.14 -10.05
CA ALA A 60 -22.38 2.23 -11.39
C ALA A 60 -23.82 2.78 -11.38
N TYR A 61 -24.66 2.29 -10.46
CA TYR A 61 -26.01 2.82 -10.26
C TYR A 61 -26.01 4.30 -9.85
N THR A 62 -25.14 4.68 -8.91
CA THR A 62 -25.03 6.06 -8.43
C THR A 62 -24.59 7.01 -9.54
N LEU A 63 -23.63 6.59 -10.36
CA LEU A 63 -23.16 7.35 -11.52
C LEU A 63 -24.25 7.45 -12.60
N ALA A 64 -24.95 6.35 -12.90
CA ALA A 64 -26.03 6.33 -13.89
C ALA A 64 -27.21 7.21 -13.46
N LYS A 65 -27.62 7.13 -12.18
CA LYS A 65 -28.70 7.94 -11.62
C LYS A 65 -28.36 9.43 -11.56
N GLY A 66 -27.08 9.76 -11.33
CA GLY A 66 -26.61 11.15 -11.32
C GLY A 66 -26.77 11.86 -12.67
N GLY A 67 -26.87 11.10 -13.76
CA GLY A 67 -26.98 11.60 -15.13
C GLY A 67 -25.76 12.42 -15.56
N LEU A 68 -25.62 12.65 -16.86
CA LEU A 68 -24.61 13.59 -17.40
C LEU A 68 -25.01 15.08 -17.23
N GLY A 69 -26.13 15.33 -16.54
CA GLY A 69 -26.81 16.63 -16.52
C GLY A 69 -27.50 16.86 -17.87
N GLY A 70 -28.74 17.36 -17.85
CA GLY A 70 -29.30 17.95 -19.08
C GLY A 70 -28.34 19.02 -19.58
N GLU A 71 -28.26 19.24 -20.90
CA GLU A 71 -27.27 20.10 -21.59
C GLU A 71 -27.31 21.60 -21.19
N GLY A 72 -27.89 21.92 -20.03
CA GLY A 72 -27.99 23.23 -19.44
C GLY A 72 -28.81 24.14 -20.33
N TRP A 73 -28.32 25.35 -20.48
CA TRP A 73 -28.95 26.41 -21.27
C TRP A 73 -28.89 26.13 -22.77
N TYR A 74 -27.87 25.40 -23.23
CA TYR A 74 -27.78 24.91 -24.61
C TYR A 74 -28.91 23.90 -24.88
N GLY A 75 -29.12 22.94 -23.98
CA GLY A 75 -30.25 21.99 -24.06
C GLY A 75 -31.61 22.66 -23.92
N LEU A 76 -31.72 23.67 -23.05
CA LEU A 76 -32.95 24.44 -22.87
C LEU A 76 -33.37 25.17 -24.16
N LEU A 77 -32.39 25.70 -24.89
CA LEU A 77 -32.61 26.33 -26.20
C LEU A 77 -32.64 25.33 -27.37
N GLY A 78 -32.25 24.07 -27.14
CA GLY A 78 -32.17 23.04 -28.19
C GLY A 78 -31.04 23.29 -29.20
N VAL A 79 -29.95 23.93 -28.78
CA VAL A 79 -28.81 24.29 -29.64
C VAL A 79 -27.53 23.62 -29.15
N THR A 80 -26.56 23.42 -30.05
CA THR A 80 -25.24 22.89 -29.67
C THR A 80 -24.36 23.98 -29.07
N LYS A 81 -23.31 23.58 -28.34
CA LYS A 81 -22.29 24.52 -27.82
C LYS A 81 -21.61 25.34 -28.94
N SER A 82 -21.54 24.80 -30.15
CA SER A 82 -20.96 25.48 -31.33
C SER A 82 -21.94 26.40 -32.05
N ALA A 83 -23.13 26.66 -31.51
CA ALA A 83 -24.12 27.52 -32.15
C ALA A 83 -23.64 28.98 -32.21
N ASP A 84 -23.82 29.60 -33.38
CA ASP A 84 -23.57 31.01 -33.60
C ASP A 84 -24.70 31.88 -33.02
N GLU A 85 -24.45 33.19 -32.94
CA GLU A 85 -25.41 34.16 -32.38
C GLU A 85 -26.76 34.15 -33.14
N ASP A 86 -26.72 33.96 -34.45
CA ASP A 86 -27.92 33.87 -35.29
C ASP A 86 -28.78 32.65 -34.94
N ASP A 87 -28.14 31.51 -34.66
CA ASP A 87 -28.84 30.27 -34.30
C ASP A 87 -29.43 30.36 -32.89
N LEU A 88 -28.70 30.96 -31.95
CA LEU A 88 -29.23 31.32 -30.62
C LEU A 88 -30.47 32.21 -30.73
N LYS A 89 -30.42 33.23 -31.58
CA LYS A 89 -31.53 34.17 -31.79
C LYS A 89 -32.72 33.51 -32.49
N LYS A 90 -32.50 32.56 -33.41
CA LYS A 90 -33.58 31.78 -34.04
C LYS A 90 -34.25 30.84 -33.03
N ALA A 91 -33.46 30.11 -32.25
CA ALA A 91 -33.95 29.19 -31.23
C ALA A 91 -34.78 29.93 -30.16
N PHE A 92 -34.27 31.04 -29.64
CA PHE A 92 -35.02 31.86 -28.67
C PHE A 92 -36.33 32.40 -29.26
N ARG A 93 -36.34 32.85 -30.52
CA ARG A 93 -37.57 33.32 -31.20
C ARG A 93 -38.62 32.23 -31.33
N LEU A 94 -38.22 30.98 -31.56
CA LEU A 94 -39.14 29.84 -31.63
C LEU A 94 -39.76 29.56 -30.26
N ILE A 95 -38.95 29.49 -29.21
CA ILE A 95 -39.39 29.26 -27.83
C ILE A 95 -40.30 30.40 -27.36
N ALA A 96 -39.92 31.66 -27.64
CA ALA A 96 -40.70 32.83 -27.28
C ALA A 96 -42.08 32.86 -27.94
N ARG A 97 -42.22 32.34 -29.17
CA ARG A 97 -43.53 32.23 -29.83
C ARG A 97 -44.41 31.16 -29.20
N GLN A 98 -43.82 30.06 -28.74
CA GLN A 98 -44.52 28.91 -28.17
C GLN A 98 -44.90 29.13 -26.70
N HIS A 99 -44.03 29.79 -25.92
CA HIS A 99 -44.14 29.94 -24.48
C HIS A 99 -44.34 31.39 -24.02
N HIS A 100 -44.81 32.29 -24.91
CA HIS A 100 -45.11 33.67 -24.49
C HIS A 100 -46.18 33.66 -23.37
N PRO A 101 -46.02 34.44 -22.29
CA PRO A 101 -46.99 34.46 -21.18
C PRO A 101 -48.41 34.80 -21.66
N ASP A 102 -48.55 35.64 -22.68
CA ASP A 102 -49.85 35.99 -23.27
C ASP A 102 -50.52 34.85 -24.07
N ARG A 103 -49.77 33.82 -24.49
CA ARG A 103 -50.28 32.73 -25.36
C ARG A 103 -50.39 31.38 -24.68
N ALA A 104 -49.48 31.08 -23.75
CA ALA A 104 -49.28 29.71 -23.25
C ALA A 104 -49.95 29.43 -21.89
N GLY A 105 -50.61 30.42 -21.27
CA GLY A 105 -51.37 30.24 -20.04
C GLY A 105 -50.50 30.02 -18.78
N PRO A 106 -51.14 29.77 -17.62
CA PRO A 106 -50.45 29.66 -16.33
C PRO A 106 -49.50 28.45 -16.29
N GLY A 107 -48.23 28.68 -15.93
CA GLY A 107 -47.18 27.66 -15.84
C GLY A 107 -46.12 27.69 -16.96
N SER A 108 -46.34 28.51 -18.00
CA SER A 108 -45.34 28.73 -19.08
C SER A 108 -44.31 29.82 -18.75
N ASP A 109 -44.60 30.66 -17.76
CA ASP A 109 -43.80 31.82 -17.38
C ASP A 109 -42.40 31.42 -16.89
N ASP A 110 -42.31 30.41 -16.02
CA ASP A 110 -41.02 29.93 -15.49
C ASP A 110 -40.08 29.42 -16.59
N PHE A 111 -40.62 28.70 -17.57
CA PHE A 111 -39.85 28.19 -18.72
C PHE A 111 -39.39 29.33 -19.63
N PHE A 112 -40.27 30.30 -19.88
CA PHE A 112 -39.94 31.48 -20.68
C PHE A 112 -38.88 32.35 -20.00
N ILE A 113 -38.99 32.57 -18.69
CA ILE A 113 -37.98 33.29 -17.89
C ILE A 113 -36.64 32.55 -17.95
N ALA A 114 -36.63 31.23 -17.81
CA ALA A 114 -35.41 30.43 -17.93
C ALA A 114 -34.79 30.51 -19.33
N ALA A 115 -35.60 30.40 -20.39
CA ALA A 115 -35.14 30.49 -21.77
C ALA A 115 -34.60 31.89 -22.12
N ARG A 116 -35.23 32.94 -21.57
CA ARG A 116 -34.74 34.31 -21.69
C ARG A 116 -33.39 34.51 -21.01
N LYS A 117 -33.25 34.05 -19.76
CA LYS A 117 -31.97 34.08 -19.05
C LYS A 117 -30.89 33.34 -19.83
N ALA A 118 -31.23 32.16 -20.36
CA ALA A 118 -30.36 31.36 -21.20
C ALA A 118 -29.84 32.15 -22.41
N TYR A 119 -30.75 32.76 -23.17
CA TYR A 119 -30.39 33.59 -24.31
C TYR A 119 -29.51 34.77 -23.92
N GLU A 120 -29.87 35.54 -22.88
CA GLU A 120 -29.14 36.74 -22.44
C GLU A 120 -27.68 36.48 -22.01
N THR A 121 -27.36 35.27 -21.58
CA THR A 121 -26.00 34.90 -21.17
C THR A 121 -25.23 34.25 -22.30
N LEU A 122 -25.89 33.45 -23.14
CA LEU A 122 -25.23 32.79 -24.27
C LEU A 122 -24.99 33.77 -25.43
N SER A 123 -25.74 34.87 -25.52
CA SER A 123 -25.51 35.93 -26.50
C SER A 123 -24.30 36.80 -26.14
N ASP A 124 -24.02 37.02 -24.87
CA ASP A 124 -22.86 37.79 -24.40
C ASP A 124 -21.59 36.91 -24.39
N PRO A 125 -20.54 37.22 -25.16
CA PRO A 125 -19.34 36.39 -25.22
C PRO A 125 -18.61 36.27 -23.87
N VAL A 126 -18.67 37.30 -23.02
CA VAL A 126 -18.03 37.28 -21.68
C VAL A 126 -18.79 36.32 -20.76
N LYS A 127 -20.11 36.42 -20.74
CA LYS A 127 -20.94 35.56 -19.90
C LYS A 127 -21.01 34.13 -20.43
N ARG A 128 -21.02 33.93 -21.75
CA ARG A 128 -20.91 32.59 -22.38
C ARG A 128 -19.60 31.91 -21.99
N TYR A 129 -18.49 32.64 -22.00
CA TYR A 129 -17.19 32.13 -21.57
C TYR A 129 -17.20 31.67 -20.10
N ALA A 130 -17.86 32.43 -19.22
CA ALA A 130 -18.00 32.09 -17.81
C ALA A 130 -18.99 30.93 -17.59
N TYR A 131 -20.11 30.93 -18.31
CA TYR A 131 -21.13 29.88 -18.26
C TYR A 131 -20.56 28.52 -18.65
N ASP A 132 -19.75 28.47 -19.72
CA ASP A 132 -19.13 27.22 -20.15
C ASP A 132 -18.22 26.61 -19.06
N ARG A 133 -17.62 27.44 -18.20
CA ARG A 133 -16.71 27.04 -17.10
C ARG A 133 -17.40 26.69 -15.79
N PHE A 134 -18.36 27.51 -15.39
CA PHE A 134 -18.92 27.46 -14.03
C PHE A 134 -20.43 27.16 -14.02
N GLY A 135 -21.07 27.11 -15.19
CA GLY A 135 -22.47 26.76 -15.35
C GLY A 135 -23.44 27.88 -14.96
N PRO A 136 -24.71 27.54 -14.65
CA PRO A 136 -25.77 28.52 -14.42
C PRO A 136 -25.56 29.47 -13.23
N GLN A 137 -24.61 29.16 -12.33
CA GLN A 137 -24.34 29.96 -11.12
C GLN A 137 -23.81 31.36 -11.45
N ILE A 138 -23.25 31.55 -12.65
CA ILE A 138 -22.67 32.83 -13.07
C ILE A 138 -23.68 33.97 -13.17
N VAL A 139 -24.98 33.66 -13.24
CA VAL A 139 -26.07 34.65 -13.30
C VAL A 139 -26.18 35.44 -12.01
N ASP A 140 -25.87 34.78 -10.89
CA ASP A 140 -25.95 35.38 -9.56
C ASP A 140 -24.70 36.21 -9.23
N TRP A 141 -23.66 36.14 -10.08
CA TRP A 141 -22.38 36.79 -9.84
C TRP A 141 -22.38 38.22 -10.35
N LYS A 142 -21.94 39.14 -9.49
CA LYS A 142 -21.73 40.55 -9.83
C LYS A 142 -20.32 40.73 -10.43
N ALA A 143 -20.12 40.21 -11.64
CA ALA A 143 -18.88 40.35 -12.39
C ALA A 143 -19.15 40.96 -13.76
N ALA A 144 -18.23 41.81 -14.24
CA ALA A 144 -18.33 42.47 -15.55
C ALA A 144 -17.25 42.01 -16.53
N SER A 145 -16.09 41.57 -16.02
CA SER A 145 -14.95 41.15 -16.83
C SER A 145 -14.70 39.64 -16.74
N VAL A 146 -14.10 39.07 -17.79
CA VAL A 146 -13.70 37.64 -17.81
C VAL A 146 -12.83 37.29 -16.60
N ARG A 147 -11.93 38.19 -16.19
CA ARG A 147 -11.05 37.98 -15.03
C ARG A 147 -11.84 37.86 -13.74
N GLU A 148 -12.80 38.77 -13.50
CA GLU A 148 -13.66 38.71 -12.31
C GLU A 148 -14.48 37.43 -12.26
N TYR A 149 -15.01 36.97 -13.40
CA TYR A 149 -15.71 35.68 -13.48
C TYR A 149 -14.79 34.52 -13.12
N ILE A 150 -13.54 34.50 -13.62
CA ILE A 150 -12.57 33.46 -13.28
C ILE A 150 -12.22 33.48 -11.78
N TYR A 151 -11.96 34.65 -11.20
CA TYR A 151 -11.63 34.77 -9.78
C TYR A 151 -12.79 34.30 -8.89
N THR A 152 -14.02 34.74 -9.20
CA THR A 152 -15.22 34.36 -8.45
C THR A 152 -15.46 32.85 -8.56
N GLY A 153 -15.31 32.30 -9.76
CA GLY A 153 -15.48 30.87 -9.98
C GLY A 153 -14.40 29.99 -9.34
N LEU A 154 -13.14 30.45 -9.34
CA LEU A 154 -12.04 29.76 -8.65
C LEU A 154 -12.26 29.77 -7.13
N GLN A 155 -12.76 30.87 -6.57
CA GLN A 155 -13.11 30.93 -5.16
C GLN A 155 -14.25 29.96 -4.82
N GLY A 156 -15.26 29.87 -5.70
CA GLY A 156 -16.37 28.92 -5.57
C GLY A 156 -15.90 27.46 -5.59
N SER A 157 -14.98 27.10 -6.50
CA SER A 157 -14.48 25.73 -6.60
C SER A 157 -13.58 25.31 -5.44
N LEU A 158 -12.85 26.27 -4.83
CA LEU A 158 -12.01 26.03 -3.66
C LEU A 158 -12.78 25.41 -2.48
N GLY A 159 -14.07 25.73 -2.34
CA GLY A 159 -14.93 25.21 -1.28
C GLY A 159 -14.99 23.68 -1.27
N PHE A 160 -15.05 23.04 -2.44
CA PHE A 160 -15.05 21.58 -2.55
C PHE A 160 -13.75 20.97 -1.99
N TYR A 161 -12.61 21.57 -2.32
CA TYR A 161 -11.29 21.09 -1.90
C TYR A 161 -11.06 21.29 -0.41
N ILE A 162 -11.46 22.44 0.15
CA ILE A 162 -11.36 22.70 1.59
C ILE A 162 -12.15 21.65 2.36
N VAL A 163 -13.41 21.42 1.98
CA VAL A 163 -14.26 20.40 2.62
C VAL A 163 -13.66 19.00 2.47
N SER A 164 -13.13 18.67 1.29
CA SER A 164 -12.48 17.38 1.04
C SER A 164 -11.24 17.17 1.92
N VAL A 165 -10.39 18.18 2.08
CA VAL A 165 -9.22 18.14 2.98
C VAL A 165 -9.65 17.96 4.43
N ILE A 166 -10.69 18.68 4.88
CA ILE A 166 -11.23 18.52 6.24
C ILE A 166 -11.73 17.10 6.48
N ILE A 167 -12.48 16.53 5.53
CA ILE A 167 -12.97 15.16 5.61
C ILE A 167 -11.80 14.17 5.62
N MET A 168 -10.81 14.34 4.75
CA MET A 168 -9.61 13.49 4.70
C MET A 168 -8.83 13.54 6.02
N PHE A 169 -8.67 14.73 6.60
CA PHE A 169 -8.02 14.91 7.90
C PHE A 169 -8.82 14.25 9.03
N ALA A 170 -10.13 14.42 9.05
CA ALA A 170 -11.01 13.77 10.03
C ALA A 170 -10.93 12.23 9.93
N LEU A 171 -10.94 11.67 8.73
CA LEU A 171 -10.79 10.23 8.50
C LEU A 171 -9.39 9.72 8.89
N ALA A 172 -8.34 10.53 8.73
CA ALA A 172 -6.99 10.21 9.16
C ALA A 172 -6.89 10.08 10.69
N ILE A 173 -7.55 10.97 11.45
CA ILE A 173 -7.61 10.92 12.92
C ILE A 173 -8.30 9.66 13.41
N VAL A 174 -9.40 9.24 12.75
CA VAL A 174 -10.17 8.04 13.12
C VAL A 174 -9.38 6.74 12.90
N GLY A 175 -8.20 6.78 12.27
CA GLY A 175 -7.29 5.64 12.12
C GLY A 175 -7.76 4.56 11.13
N LYS A 176 -9.05 4.57 10.75
CA LYS A 176 -9.64 3.68 9.74
C LYS A 176 -9.10 3.91 8.32
N ALA A 177 -8.50 5.07 8.05
CA ALA A 177 -8.10 5.47 6.70
C ALA A 177 -6.59 5.36 6.40
N ARG A 178 -5.76 4.74 7.25
CA ARG A 178 -4.32 4.57 6.93
C ARG A 178 -4.09 3.68 5.70
N ALA A 179 -4.91 2.63 5.55
CA ALA A 179 -4.88 1.77 4.37
C ALA A 179 -5.61 2.47 3.21
N GLY A 180 -4.95 2.64 2.06
CA GLY A 180 -5.53 3.31 0.89
C GLY A 180 -5.40 4.84 0.90
N SER A 181 -4.93 5.44 2.01
CA SER A 181 -4.69 6.89 2.15
C SER A 181 -3.91 7.46 0.96
N TYR A 182 -2.77 6.84 0.64
CA TYR A 182 -1.90 7.26 -0.47
C TYR A 182 -2.68 7.42 -1.78
N TRP A 183 -3.46 6.40 -2.15
CA TRP A 183 -4.25 6.40 -3.38
C TRP A 183 -5.29 7.52 -3.40
N VAL A 184 -5.96 7.77 -2.28
CA VAL A 184 -6.93 8.86 -2.17
C VAL A 184 -6.25 10.22 -2.29
N HIS A 185 -5.07 10.43 -1.68
CA HIS A 185 -4.30 11.66 -1.81
C HIS A 185 -3.82 11.89 -3.25
N THR A 186 -3.33 10.83 -3.92
CA THR A 186 -2.94 10.94 -5.33
C THR A 186 -4.12 11.25 -6.25
N LEU A 187 -5.29 10.67 -5.96
CA LEU A 187 -6.53 10.93 -6.73
C LEU A 187 -7.04 12.36 -6.49
N PHE A 188 -6.89 12.87 -5.26
CA PHE A 188 -7.21 14.25 -4.93
C PHE A 188 -6.27 15.24 -5.63
N ALA A 189 -4.97 14.97 -5.63
CA ALA A 189 -4.00 15.81 -6.32
C ALA A 189 -4.19 15.80 -7.84
N SER A 190 -4.48 14.63 -8.44
CA SER A 190 -4.77 14.54 -9.88
C SER A 190 -6.07 15.25 -10.25
N LEU A 191 -7.12 15.12 -9.42
CA LEU A 191 -8.37 15.87 -9.56
C LEU A 191 -8.11 17.38 -9.58
N LEU A 192 -7.37 17.89 -8.59
CA LEU A 192 -7.01 19.31 -8.49
C LEU A 192 -6.28 19.80 -9.74
N ALA A 193 -5.30 19.02 -10.21
CA ALA A 193 -4.53 19.36 -11.40
C ALA A 193 -5.41 19.38 -12.67
N ILE A 194 -6.29 18.39 -12.84
CA ILE A 194 -7.20 18.31 -13.99
C ILE A 194 -8.21 19.46 -13.95
N GLU A 195 -8.84 19.74 -12.82
CA GLU A 195 -9.81 20.83 -12.71
C GLU A 195 -9.17 22.19 -12.94
N LEU A 196 -8.01 22.45 -12.33
CA LEU A 196 -7.28 23.69 -12.56
C LEU A 196 -6.91 23.83 -14.05
N SER A 197 -6.53 22.72 -14.70
CA SER A 197 -6.29 22.72 -16.15
C SER A 197 -7.57 23.03 -16.94
N LEU A 198 -8.74 22.55 -16.53
CA LEU A 198 -10.02 22.84 -17.20
C LEU A 198 -10.45 24.30 -17.02
N ILE A 199 -10.26 24.87 -15.82
CA ILE A 199 -10.65 26.26 -15.52
C ILE A 199 -9.72 27.24 -16.25
N LEU A 200 -8.40 27.03 -16.17
CA LEU A 200 -7.39 27.94 -16.73
C LEU A 200 -7.16 27.72 -18.23
N SER A 201 -7.48 26.55 -18.79
CA SER A 201 -7.28 26.34 -20.21
C SER A 201 -8.27 27.15 -21.05
N PRO A 202 -7.80 27.78 -22.15
CA PRO A 202 -8.67 28.24 -23.22
C PRO A 202 -9.09 26.99 -24.01
N ALA A 203 -10.00 26.19 -23.45
CA ALA A 203 -10.47 24.95 -24.07
C ALA A 203 -11.33 25.23 -25.31
N LEU A 204 -10.67 25.57 -26.42
CA LEU A 204 -11.31 25.63 -27.74
C LEU A 204 -10.45 25.05 -28.88
N TYR A 205 -9.16 24.73 -28.70
CA TYR A 205 -8.35 24.22 -29.85
C TYR A 205 -7.45 23.01 -29.62
N ALA A 206 -7.07 22.64 -28.39
CA ALA A 206 -6.26 21.44 -28.19
C ALA A 206 -6.46 20.87 -26.77
N PRO A 207 -7.27 19.80 -26.58
CA PRO A 207 -7.26 19.08 -25.32
C PRO A 207 -5.85 18.53 -25.11
N SER A 208 -5.29 18.76 -23.92
CA SER A 208 -3.99 18.19 -23.56
C SER A 208 -4.04 16.66 -23.67
N ALA A 209 -2.90 16.03 -23.98
CA ALA A 209 -2.85 14.57 -24.18
C ALA A 209 -3.42 13.79 -22.99
N LEU A 210 -3.24 14.32 -21.76
CA LEU A 210 -3.80 13.75 -20.53
C LEU A 210 -5.33 13.80 -20.52
N VAL A 211 -5.94 14.94 -20.88
CA VAL A 211 -7.40 15.08 -20.90
C VAL A 211 -8.02 14.18 -21.97
N THR A 212 -7.35 14.06 -23.13
CA THR A 212 -7.82 13.17 -24.21
C THR A 212 -7.75 11.68 -23.85
N PHE A 213 -6.77 11.29 -23.02
CA PHE A 213 -6.64 9.89 -22.58
C PHE A 213 -7.70 9.51 -21.54
N PHE A 214 -8.02 10.40 -20.60
CA PHE A 214 -8.93 10.09 -19.49
C PHE A 214 -10.41 10.43 -19.77
N ILE A 215 -10.70 11.30 -20.75
CA ILE A 215 -12.08 11.75 -21.06
C ILE A 215 -12.49 11.29 -22.46
N PRO A 216 -13.55 10.47 -22.59
CA PRO A 216 -14.12 10.07 -23.88
C PRO A 216 -14.50 11.29 -24.74
N ARG A 217 -14.36 11.19 -26.07
CA ARG A 217 -14.65 12.30 -27.00
C ARG A 217 -16.06 12.87 -26.84
N GLN A 218 -17.04 12.04 -26.50
CA GLN A 218 -18.42 12.45 -26.25
C GLN A 218 -18.54 13.36 -25.01
N LEU A 219 -17.70 13.16 -24.00
CA LEU A 219 -17.64 14.00 -22.80
C LEU A 219 -16.87 15.31 -23.06
N LEU A 220 -15.95 15.33 -24.02
CA LEU A 220 -15.23 16.55 -24.42
C LEU A 220 -16.11 17.58 -25.13
N ALA A 221 -17.19 17.15 -25.76
CA ALA A 221 -18.17 18.03 -26.40
C ALA A 221 -19.05 18.79 -25.38
N MET A 222 -19.08 18.35 -24.13
CA MET A 222 -19.86 18.98 -23.07
C MET A 222 -19.21 20.27 -22.55
N PRO A 223 -19.99 21.22 -22.00
CA PRO A 223 -19.44 22.37 -21.28
C PRO A 223 -18.59 21.93 -20.09
N GLN A 224 -17.58 22.73 -19.74
CA GLN A 224 -16.54 22.38 -18.78
C GLN A 224 -17.10 22.20 -17.37
N TYR A 225 -18.12 22.98 -16.97
CA TYR A 225 -18.73 22.82 -15.65
C TYR A 225 -19.36 21.43 -15.44
N LEU A 226 -19.90 20.80 -16.51
CA LEU A 226 -20.42 19.43 -16.44
C LEU A 226 -19.29 18.41 -16.30
N GLN A 227 -18.16 18.64 -16.97
CA GLN A 227 -16.96 17.81 -16.83
C GLN A 227 -16.43 17.87 -15.38
N ILE A 228 -16.33 19.07 -14.81
CA ILE A 228 -15.91 19.29 -13.41
C ILE A 228 -16.87 18.61 -12.44
N ALA A 229 -18.18 18.80 -12.62
CA ALA A 229 -19.20 18.18 -11.77
C ALA A 229 -19.14 16.65 -11.82
N LEU A 230 -18.92 16.06 -12.99
CA LEU A 230 -18.70 14.62 -13.14
C LEU A 230 -17.42 14.18 -12.40
N LEU A 231 -16.34 14.94 -12.55
CA LEU A 231 -15.05 14.64 -11.94
C LEU A 231 -15.14 14.64 -10.40
N HIS A 232 -15.87 15.59 -9.80
CA HIS A 232 -16.17 15.60 -8.36
C HIS A 232 -16.99 14.38 -7.92
N ARG A 233 -18.04 14.01 -8.68
CA ARG A 233 -18.84 12.82 -8.40
C ARG A 233 -18.02 11.54 -8.48
N LEU A 234 -17.14 11.46 -9.47
CA LEU A 234 -16.26 10.31 -9.69
C LEU A 234 -15.21 10.23 -8.58
N PHE A 235 -14.62 11.36 -8.17
CA PHE A 235 -13.71 11.44 -7.02
C PHE A 235 -14.38 11.00 -5.72
N THR A 236 -15.56 11.53 -5.40
CA THR A 236 -16.28 11.18 -4.16
C THR A 236 -16.65 9.70 -4.15
N ALA A 237 -17.11 9.15 -5.27
CA ALA A 237 -17.34 7.72 -5.42
C ALA A 237 -16.06 6.89 -5.21
N LEU A 238 -14.99 7.19 -5.96
CA LEU A 238 -13.74 6.43 -5.91
C LEU A 238 -13.02 6.54 -4.56
N SER A 239 -13.04 7.71 -3.92
CA SER A 239 -12.42 7.89 -2.60
C SER A 239 -13.09 7.01 -1.54
N ILE A 240 -14.43 6.91 -1.57
CA ILE A 240 -15.18 6.01 -0.69
C ILE A 240 -14.85 4.55 -1.01
N THR A 241 -14.86 4.15 -2.29
CA THR A 241 -14.60 2.75 -2.65
C THR A 241 -13.19 2.32 -2.32
N ILE A 242 -12.17 3.14 -2.61
CA ILE A 242 -10.77 2.86 -2.28
C ILE A 242 -10.62 2.68 -0.77
N THR A 243 -11.24 3.54 0.03
CA THR A 243 -11.19 3.45 1.49
C THR A 243 -11.85 2.16 2.00
N GLN A 244 -13.01 1.78 1.45
CA GLN A 244 -13.72 0.55 1.84
C GLN A 244 -12.98 -0.72 1.38
N LEU A 245 -12.48 -0.73 0.14
CA LEU A 245 -11.72 -1.83 -0.43
C LEU A 245 -10.39 -2.01 0.27
N ALA A 246 -9.69 -0.94 0.59
CA ALA A 246 -8.43 -1.01 1.33
C ALA A 246 -8.59 -1.64 2.71
N GLY A 247 -9.74 -1.42 3.38
CA GLY A 247 -10.05 -2.08 4.65
C GLY A 247 -10.24 -3.61 4.53
N ILE A 248 -10.80 -4.09 3.42
CA ILE A 248 -11.19 -5.50 3.23
C ILE A 248 -10.11 -6.32 2.51
N TRP A 249 -9.44 -5.70 1.54
CA TRP A 249 -8.34 -6.30 0.77
C TRP A 249 -6.98 -6.06 1.42
N GLY A 250 -6.82 -5.02 2.25
CA GLY A 250 -5.60 -4.76 3.01
C GLY A 250 -5.35 -5.70 4.19
N GLY A 251 -6.03 -6.85 4.23
CA GLY A 251 -5.95 -7.84 5.31
C GLY A 251 -4.52 -8.30 5.59
N ASP A 252 -4.23 -8.43 6.88
CA ASP A 252 -2.97 -8.82 7.52
C ASP A 252 -1.81 -7.83 7.48
N SER A 253 -1.94 -6.59 7.00
CA SER A 253 -0.80 -5.65 7.17
C SER A 253 -0.42 -5.42 8.65
N SER A 254 -1.35 -5.56 9.60
CA SER A 254 -1.03 -5.46 11.04
C SER A 254 -0.42 -6.75 11.60
N LEU A 255 -0.95 -7.92 11.23
CA LEU A 255 -0.43 -9.23 11.64
C LEU A 255 0.90 -9.54 10.96
N SER A 256 1.05 -9.21 9.68
CA SER A 256 2.28 -9.29 8.91
C SER A 256 3.30 -8.29 9.45
N LYS A 257 2.95 -7.02 9.73
CA LYS A 257 3.89 -6.08 10.36
C LYS A 257 4.27 -6.48 11.78
N ALA A 258 3.36 -7.06 12.55
CA ALA A 258 3.66 -7.56 13.89
C ALA A 258 4.61 -8.77 13.83
N ARG A 259 4.37 -9.69 12.89
CA ARG A 259 5.22 -10.84 12.61
C ARG A 259 6.58 -10.41 12.06
N GLU A 260 6.61 -9.50 11.11
CA GLU A 260 7.81 -8.92 10.50
C GLU A 260 8.62 -8.14 11.54
N LYS A 261 7.96 -7.41 12.46
CA LYS A 261 8.61 -6.77 13.60
C LYS A 261 9.17 -7.79 14.59
N GLN A 262 8.46 -8.89 14.87
CA GLN A 262 8.98 -9.98 15.70
C GLN A 262 10.18 -10.67 15.04
N GLU A 263 10.10 -10.96 13.74
CA GLU A 263 11.20 -11.55 12.97
C GLU A 263 12.42 -10.62 12.96
N TRP A 264 12.23 -9.31 12.78
CA TRP A 264 13.29 -8.32 12.90
C TRP A 264 13.90 -8.23 14.29
N GLN A 265 13.07 -8.28 15.35
CA GLN A 265 13.55 -8.29 16.72
C GLN A 265 14.38 -9.53 17.02
N LEU A 266 13.96 -10.69 16.52
CA LEU A 266 14.63 -11.96 16.69
C LEU A 266 15.97 -12.00 15.92
N LEU A 267 16.02 -11.44 14.70
CA LEU A 267 17.27 -11.26 13.96
C LEU A 267 18.23 -10.30 14.66
N ASN A 268 17.72 -9.19 15.19
CA ASN A 268 18.56 -8.22 15.90
C ASN A 268 19.11 -8.80 17.21
N ASP A 269 18.30 -9.55 17.97
CA ASP A 269 18.75 -10.25 19.18
C ASP A 269 19.82 -11.30 18.85
N MET A 270 19.65 -12.06 17.76
CA MET A 270 20.68 -12.99 17.30
C MET A 270 21.99 -12.29 16.94
N LEU A 271 21.93 -11.17 16.21
CA LEU A 271 23.12 -10.40 15.83
C LEU A 271 23.86 -9.85 17.05
N VAL A 272 23.14 -9.31 18.03
CA VAL A 272 23.73 -8.80 19.28
C VAL A 272 24.42 -9.93 20.03
N ARG A 273 23.76 -11.07 20.21
CA ARG A 273 24.35 -12.24 20.90
C ARG A 273 25.57 -12.79 20.18
N MET A 274 25.55 -12.86 18.84
CA MET A 274 26.71 -13.29 18.07
C MET A 274 27.89 -12.34 18.24
N ASN A 275 27.64 -11.04 18.31
CA ASN A 275 28.69 -10.05 18.55
C ASN A 275 29.24 -10.14 19.98
N GLU A 276 28.38 -10.32 20.99
CA GLU A 276 28.81 -10.55 22.37
C GLU A 276 29.66 -11.82 22.50
N GLN A 277 29.23 -12.93 21.89
CA GLN A 277 30.01 -14.18 21.87
C GLN A 277 31.37 -14.00 21.19
N ALA A 278 31.42 -13.35 20.03
CA ALA A 278 32.69 -13.10 19.34
C ALA A 278 33.63 -12.21 20.16
N GLN A 279 33.11 -11.23 20.91
CA GLN A 279 33.92 -10.40 21.81
C GLN A 279 34.41 -11.18 23.02
N GLU A 280 33.58 -12.01 23.64
CA GLU A 280 33.96 -12.84 24.79
C GLU A 280 35.04 -13.86 24.39
N GLU A 281 34.88 -14.53 23.25
CA GLU A 281 35.86 -15.47 22.70
C GLU A 281 37.17 -14.76 22.37
N PHE A 282 37.11 -13.60 21.70
CA PHE A 282 38.28 -12.78 21.46
C PHE A 282 38.98 -12.34 22.76
N HIS A 283 38.22 -11.92 23.78
CA HIS A 283 38.79 -11.55 25.07
C HIS A 283 39.38 -12.75 25.82
N ALA A 284 38.74 -13.91 25.76
CA ALA A 284 39.24 -15.14 26.37
C ALA A 284 40.55 -15.63 25.74
N ASP A 285 40.72 -15.45 24.43
CA ASP A 285 41.93 -15.88 23.73
C ASP A 285 43.05 -14.83 23.83
N ILE A 286 42.74 -13.55 23.63
CA ILE A 286 43.73 -12.47 23.49
C ILE A 286 44.22 -11.95 24.85
N ILE A 287 43.35 -11.87 25.88
CA ILE A 287 43.77 -11.31 27.18
C ILE A 287 44.85 -12.18 27.87
N PRO A 288 44.76 -13.52 27.88
CA PRO A 288 45.83 -14.38 28.42
C PRO A 288 47.15 -14.25 27.66
N LEU A 289 47.08 -14.10 26.33
CA LEU A 289 48.23 -13.82 25.47
C LEU A 289 48.93 -12.52 25.90
N ILE A 290 48.18 -11.43 26.08
CA ILE A 290 48.77 -10.13 26.43
C ILE A 290 49.27 -10.07 27.89
N SER A 291 48.63 -10.78 28.81
CA SER A 291 48.90 -10.68 30.25
C SER A 291 50.03 -11.57 30.78
N THR A 292 50.48 -12.57 30.01
CA THR A 292 51.44 -13.58 30.51
C THR A 292 52.86 -13.03 30.70
N GLY A 293 53.26 -11.95 30.02
CA GLY A 293 54.55 -11.27 30.22
C GLY A 293 55.82 -12.12 29.99
N ASN A 294 55.66 -13.43 29.71
CA ASN A 294 56.72 -14.43 29.63
C ASN A 294 56.68 -15.06 28.21
N PRO A 295 57.75 -14.91 27.41
CA PRO A 295 57.72 -15.20 25.97
C PRO A 295 57.45 -16.67 25.61
N ASP A 296 57.84 -17.61 26.47
CA ASP A 296 57.65 -19.05 26.20
C ASP A 296 56.18 -19.47 26.37
N GLN A 297 55.49 -18.99 27.42
CA GLN A 297 54.05 -19.26 27.64
C GLN A 297 53.16 -18.61 26.57
N MET A 298 53.55 -17.43 26.10
CA MET A 298 52.92 -16.76 24.97
C MET A 298 53.02 -17.61 23.69
N SER A 299 54.18 -18.22 23.42
CA SER A 299 54.37 -19.05 22.22
C SER A 299 53.49 -20.31 22.22
N GLU A 300 53.31 -20.95 23.38
CA GLU A 300 52.47 -22.12 23.56
C GLU A 300 50.97 -21.78 23.36
N LEU A 301 50.52 -20.66 23.93
CA LEU A 301 49.15 -20.16 23.75
C LEU A 301 48.86 -19.76 22.30
N ILE A 302 49.82 -19.15 21.58
CA ILE A 302 49.67 -18.82 20.15
C ILE A 302 49.55 -20.11 19.33
N GLN A 303 50.34 -21.13 19.64
CA GLN A 303 50.34 -22.39 18.91
C GLN A 303 49.00 -23.13 19.09
N ASP A 304 48.50 -23.22 20.32
CA ASP A 304 47.20 -23.84 20.63
C ASP A 304 46.02 -23.08 19.98
N SER A 305 46.02 -21.75 20.07
CA SER A 305 45.06 -20.88 19.38
C SER A 305 45.06 -21.12 17.86
N MET A 306 46.24 -21.16 17.25
CA MET A 306 46.39 -21.33 15.81
C MET A 306 45.95 -22.73 15.37
N GLU A 307 46.18 -23.75 16.19
CA GLU A 307 45.70 -25.11 15.96
C GLU A 307 44.17 -25.18 15.96
N ASN A 308 43.51 -24.54 16.92
CA ASN A 308 42.05 -24.44 16.99
C ASN A 308 41.44 -23.72 15.78
N VAL A 309 42.05 -22.61 15.34
CA VAL A 309 41.61 -21.89 14.12
C VAL A 309 41.76 -22.75 12.86
N LEU A 310 42.83 -23.54 12.76
CA LEU A 310 43.03 -24.47 11.66
C LEU A 310 41.99 -25.59 11.68
N TYR A 311 41.66 -26.14 12.85
CA TYR A 311 40.58 -27.12 13.00
C TYR A 311 39.24 -26.56 12.54
N ASP A 312 38.86 -25.37 12.99
CA ASP A 312 37.59 -24.75 12.60
C ASP A 312 37.52 -24.46 11.10
N ARG A 313 38.62 -24.00 10.50
CA ARG A 313 38.69 -23.75 9.05
C ARG A 313 38.61 -25.04 8.23
N ILE A 314 39.20 -26.13 8.72
CA ILE A 314 39.10 -27.45 8.08
C ILE A 314 37.67 -27.97 8.17
N LEU A 315 37.01 -27.84 9.33
CA LEU A 315 35.62 -28.25 9.54
C LEU A 315 34.63 -27.43 8.69
N GLN A 316 34.90 -26.13 8.48
CA GLN A 316 34.07 -25.28 7.60
C GLN A 316 34.26 -25.59 6.12
N SER A 317 35.49 -25.89 5.68
CA SER A 317 35.78 -26.17 4.27
C SER A 317 35.31 -27.56 3.80
N HIS A 318 35.16 -28.51 4.72
CA HIS A 318 34.82 -29.91 4.39
C HIS A 318 33.60 -30.41 5.19
N PRO A 319 32.36 -30.16 4.71
CA PRO A 319 31.13 -30.41 5.47
C PRO A 319 30.89 -31.89 5.83
N GLN A 320 31.41 -32.83 5.03
CA GLN A 320 31.31 -34.27 5.32
C GLN A 320 32.13 -34.70 6.56
N ILE A 321 33.25 -34.02 6.84
CA ILE A 321 34.10 -34.27 8.01
C ILE A 321 33.48 -33.63 9.26
N ARG A 322 32.79 -32.51 9.09
CA ARG A 322 32.12 -31.80 10.19
C ARG A 322 31.07 -32.66 10.89
N ASP A 323 30.24 -33.35 10.11
CA ASP A 323 29.13 -34.12 10.66
C ASP A 323 29.64 -35.39 11.40
N THR A 324 30.66 -36.05 10.87
CA THR A 324 31.30 -37.21 11.52
C THR A 324 32.09 -36.83 12.77
N TYR A 325 32.80 -35.69 12.73
CA TYR A 325 33.48 -35.13 13.90
C TYR A 325 32.48 -34.77 15.02
N ARG A 326 31.32 -34.21 14.66
CA ARG A 326 30.25 -33.89 15.61
C ARG A 326 29.70 -35.14 16.29
N GLU A 327 29.45 -36.21 15.53
CA GLU A 327 29.00 -37.49 16.08
C GLU A 327 30.05 -38.14 16.99
N ALA A 328 31.33 -38.09 16.60
CA ALA A 328 32.43 -38.60 17.42
C ALA A 328 32.54 -37.85 18.76
N ARG A 329 32.40 -36.51 18.74
CA ARG A 329 32.42 -35.69 19.97
C ARG A 329 31.23 -35.98 20.89
N ILE A 330 30.04 -36.17 20.34
CA ILE A 330 28.85 -36.56 21.12
C ILE A 330 29.06 -37.94 21.76
N ARG A 331 29.63 -38.89 21.03
CA ARG A 331 29.95 -40.24 21.54
C ARG A 331 30.98 -40.19 22.67
N ALA A 332 32.03 -39.38 22.52
CA ALA A 332 33.04 -39.16 23.55
C ALA A 332 32.43 -38.53 24.83
N TYR A 333 31.54 -37.56 24.69
CA TYR A 333 30.80 -36.96 25.81
C TYR A 333 29.90 -37.97 26.54
N GLN A 334 29.25 -38.86 25.79
CA GLN A 334 28.38 -39.89 26.36
C GLN A 334 29.15 -41.02 27.06
N SER A 335 30.42 -41.24 26.71
CA SER A 335 31.29 -42.24 27.35
C SER A 335 31.95 -41.79 28.66
N LEU A 336 31.81 -40.51 29.04
CA LEU A 336 32.30 -40.02 30.34
C LEU A 336 31.38 -40.47 31.48
N PRO A 337 31.91 -41.00 32.61
CA PRO A 337 31.09 -41.37 33.75
C PRO A 337 30.40 -40.14 34.34
N GLY A 338 29.06 -40.11 34.30
CA GLY A 338 28.27 -39.02 34.86
C GLY A 338 28.39 -38.92 36.39
N PRO A 339 28.16 -37.73 36.99
CA PRO A 339 28.22 -37.57 38.44
C PRO A 339 27.17 -38.47 39.12
N ALA A 340 27.57 -39.12 40.20
CA ALA A 340 26.76 -40.10 40.93
C ALA A 340 25.38 -39.54 41.31
N ARG A 341 24.31 -40.23 40.87
CA ARG A 341 22.91 -39.92 41.22
C ARG A 341 22.71 -39.99 42.74
N THR A 342 22.60 -38.86 43.40
CA THR A 342 22.00 -38.78 44.74
C THR A 342 20.47 -38.88 44.59
N ARG A 343 19.84 -39.90 45.18
CA ARG A 343 18.37 -40.04 45.23
C ARG A 343 17.76 -38.85 45.98
N GLN A 344 16.87 -38.10 45.33
CA GLN A 344 16.02 -37.08 45.96
C GLN A 344 14.91 -37.74 46.81
N PRO A 345 14.71 -37.36 48.08
CA PRO A 345 13.47 -37.58 48.80
C PRO A 345 12.42 -36.51 48.44
N ALA A 346 11.15 -36.87 48.56
CA ALA A 346 9.98 -36.14 48.07
C ALA A 346 9.76 -34.73 48.67
N SER A 347 9.37 -33.81 47.78
CA SER A 347 8.59 -32.57 47.91
C SER A 347 8.55 -31.80 49.26
N ARG A 348 9.12 -30.58 49.24
CA ARG A 348 8.62 -29.39 49.98
C ARG A 348 8.89 -28.10 49.16
N PRO A 349 8.10 -27.02 49.34
CA PRO A 349 8.05 -25.88 48.43
C PRO A 349 9.24 -24.93 48.56
N SER A 350 9.62 -24.31 47.43
CA SER A 350 10.78 -23.43 47.24
C SER A 350 10.81 -22.17 48.12
N PRO A 351 11.99 -21.78 48.60
CA PRO A 351 12.37 -20.37 48.79
C PRO A 351 13.28 -19.87 47.64
N ALA A 352 13.30 -18.54 47.47
CA ALA A 352 13.89 -17.75 46.38
C ALA A 352 15.38 -18.02 46.06
N PRO A 353 15.87 -17.67 44.84
CA PRO A 353 17.18 -18.11 44.36
C PRO A 353 18.34 -17.27 44.93
N ALA A 354 19.31 -17.94 45.55
CA ALA A 354 20.63 -17.39 45.84
C ALA A 354 21.63 -17.72 44.70
N LYS A 355 22.50 -16.76 44.38
CA LYS A 355 23.56 -16.83 43.34
C LYS A 355 24.48 -18.05 43.51
N VAL A 356 24.69 -18.80 42.43
CA VAL A 356 25.66 -19.91 42.32
C VAL A 356 26.91 -19.42 41.54
N PRO A 357 28.15 -19.69 41.98
CA PRO A 357 29.36 -19.32 41.24
C PRO A 357 29.67 -20.35 40.12
N PRO A 358 30.41 -19.95 39.06
CA PRO A 358 30.62 -20.80 37.89
C PRO A 358 31.58 -21.98 38.17
N PRO A 359 31.41 -23.13 37.48
CA PRO A 359 32.25 -24.31 37.67
C PRO A 359 33.60 -24.20 36.94
N GLN A 360 34.66 -24.71 37.55
CA GLN A 360 36.02 -24.73 36.97
C GLN A 360 36.17 -25.86 35.93
N PRO A 361 36.97 -25.68 34.86
CA PRO A 361 37.17 -26.68 33.82
C PRO A 361 38.15 -27.79 34.27
N VAL A 362 37.77 -29.04 34.00
CA VAL A 362 38.57 -30.25 34.24
C VAL A 362 39.60 -30.40 33.11
N ARG A 363 40.90 -30.39 33.42
CA ARG A 363 41.98 -30.67 32.46
C ARG A 363 42.13 -32.19 32.26
N ILE A 364 42.04 -32.66 31.01
CA ILE A 364 42.26 -34.06 30.62
C ILE A 364 43.71 -34.20 30.13
N SER A 365 44.42 -35.25 30.58
CA SER A 365 45.84 -35.49 30.27
C SER A 365 46.08 -35.89 28.82
N LEU A 366 47.20 -35.44 28.25
CA LEU A 366 47.65 -35.65 26.86
C LEU A 366 47.76 -37.13 26.48
N GLU A 367 48.05 -38.01 27.45
CA GLU A 367 48.19 -39.46 27.25
C GLU A 367 46.86 -40.14 26.86
N ASP A 368 45.73 -39.61 27.32
CA ASP A 368 44.41 -40.17 27.00
C ASP A 368 43.94 -39.76 25.60
N GLN A 369 44.43 -38.63 25.09
CA GLN A 369 44.13 -38.16 23.72
C GLN A 369 44.94 -38.93 22.67
N LEU A 370 46.19 -39.28 22.98
CA LEU A 370 47.08 -40.02 22.08
C LEU A 370 46.63 -41.48 21.85
N LYS A 371 46.03 -42.14 22.85
CA LYS A 371 45.54 -43.52 22.71
C LYS A 371 44.38 -43.68 21.74
N VAL A 372 43.60 -42.62 21.50
CA VAL A 372 42.47 -42.64 20.56
C VAL A 372 42.94 -42.46 19.10
N ALA A 373 44.13 -41.90 18.89
CA ALA A 373 44.67 -41.61 17.55
C ALA A 373 45.45 -42.78 16.90
N VAL A 374 45.75 -43.86 17.63
CA VAL A 374 46.57 -44.98 17.13
C VAL A 374 45.81 -45.87 16.13
N ASP A 375 44.48 -45.87 16.14
CA ASP A 375 43.65 -46.75 15.32
C ASP A 375 43.09 -46.11 14.03
N VAL A 376 43.55 -44.90 13.68
CA VAL A 376 43.09 -44.23 12.45
C VAL A 376 44.01 -44.60 11.27
N PRO A 377 43.53 -45.29 10.22
CA PRO A 377 44.35 -45.64 9.07
C PRO A 377 44.76 -44.37 8.31
N LEU A 378 46.06 -44.21 8.07
CA LEU A 378 46.60 -43.12 7.26
C LEU A 378 46.20 -43.29 5.78
N PRO A 379 45.84 -42.21 5.07
CA PRO A 379 45.49 -42.28 3.66
C PRO A 379 46.71 -42.63 2.78
N PRO A 380 46.51 -43.22 1.58
CA PRO A 380 47.61 -43.50 0.66
C PRO A 380 48.25 -42.20 0.17
N SER A 381 49.58 -42.21 0.06
CA SER A 381 50.36 -41.06 -0.42
C SER A 381 49.96 -40.65 -1.85
N PRO A 382 49.88 -39.34 -2.15
CA PRO A 382 49.48 -38.85 -3.46
C PRO A 382 50.49 -39.23 -4.56
N PRO A 383 50.04 -39.40 -5.82
CA PRO A 383 50.93 -39.72 -6.93
C PRO A 383 51.92 -38.57 -7.19
N PRO A 384 53.15 -38.86 -7.68
CA PRO A 384 54.14 -37.82 -7.93
C PRO A 384 53.66 -36.85 -9.01
N THR A 385 53.77 -35.56 -8.73
CA THR A 385 53.42 -34.45 -9.62
C THR A 385 54.17 -34.54 -10.96
N PRO A 386 53.48 -34.36 -12.11
CA PRO A 386 54.14 -34.28 -13.41
C PRO A 386 55.01 -33.02 -13.52
N LYS A 387 56.23 -33.15 -14.04
CA LYS A 387 57.17 -32.02 -14.24
C LYS A 387 56.58 -31.02 -15.24
N MET A 388 56.14 -29.86 -14.77
CA MET A 388 55.76 -28.74 -15.64
C MET A 388 57.00 -28.12 -16.31
N ARG A 389 56.96 -27.97 -17.64
CA ARG A 389 57.95 -27.23 -18.44
C ARG A 389 57.94 -25.74 -18.07
N PRO A 390 59.09 -25.05 -18.09
CA PRO A 390 59.15 -23.62 -17.78
C PRO A 390 58.40 -22.79 -18.83
N ARG A 391 57.48 -21.94 -18.36
CA ARG A 391 56.67 -21.03 -19.17
C ARG A 391 57.53 -19.83 -19.59
N ARG A 392 57.60 -19.61 -20.91
CA ARG A 392 58.35 -18.54 -21.59
C ARG A 392 57.87 -17.16 -21.10
N LYS A 393 58.80 -16.33 -20.59
CA LYS A 393 58.52 -14.93 -20.22
C LYS A 393 58.13 -14.14 -21.47
N LEU A 394 56.95 -13.54 -21.47
CA LEU A 394 56.61 -12.46 -22.40
C LEU A 394 57.16 -11.16 -21.80
N LYS A 395 57.99 -10.47 -22.59
CA LYS A 395 58.54 -9.14 -22.32
C LYS A 395 57.43 -8.08 -22.46
N GLU A 396 57.65 -6.99 -21.72
CA GLU A 396 56.92 -5.71 -21.73
C GLU A 396 56.57 -5.17 -23.11
#